data_AF-A0A2R5GE96-F1
#
_entry.id   AF-A0A2R5GE96-F1
#
_cell.length_a   1.000
_cell.length_b   1.000
_cell.length_c   1.000
_cell.angle_alpha   90.00
_cell.angle_beta   90.00
_cell.angle_gamma   90.00
#
_symmetry.space_group_name_H-M   'P 1'
#
loop_
_entity.id
_entity.type
_entity.pdbx_description
1 polymer ?
#
loop_
_entity_poly.entity_id
_entity_poly.type
_entity_poly.pdbx_seq_one_letter_code
_entity_poly.pdbx_strand_id
1 'polypeptide(L)'
;MDGEPLRPPCQRNVRPETCPRHRVDDIAEDDEPKRTGLYTAQQRILVVGDGDFTFSLALAKSLGGEAQLTCTSYQSRKEVMSIYAKGEQTLAALEAFEHTRVEHEVDAVALSETLSKEAVAGRYDRIVFNFPCVPDDVGQDGQSDQLEANRQLVSGFIKSAASLLKENTDAQIHIVHKTRPPFGWWGIEKLADSCENADFLRSVVFDRSVYPGYIPRKVGENKSFPVFDAVTYCFGTTSVKSDTGSSQESKVTEENAGEKEKGVENGAPETLLTPSEVNSSSLVKLTSKRLKQVVSILQLVASGKLKPPGAGKKRRGDFVQVPKRDGKKAKKRAAKRRAASKK
;
A
#
# COMPACT_ATOMS: atom_id res chain seq x y z
N MET A 1 -2.16 -1.95 24.45
CA MET A 1 -1.69 -1.21 23.25
C MET A 1 -0.43 -1.91 22.80
N ASP A 2 -0.68 -3.00 22.10
CA ASP A 2 0.26 -4.05 21.76
C ASP A 2 0.80 -3.70 20.38
N GLY A 3 2.10 -3.38 20.32
CA GLY A 3 2.77 -3.19 19.05
C GLY A 3 2.88 -4.54 18.35
N GLU A 4 2.39 -4.63 17.12
CA GLU A 4 2.53 -5.83 16.28
C GLU A 4 3.98 -6.31 16.25
N PRO A 5 4.23 -7.63 16.30
CA PRO A 5 5.57 -8.17 16.08
C PRO A 5 6.01 -7.83 14.65
N LEU A 6 7.14 -7.11 14.53
CA LEU A 6 7.77 -6.80 13.25
C LEU A 6 8.08 -8.11 12.51
N ARG A 7 7.38 -8.35 11.39
CA ARG A 7 7.57 -9.55 10.57
C ARG A 7 9.01 -9.62 10.04
N PRO A 8 9.59 -10.83 9.92
CA PRO A 8 10.98 -11.00 9.50
C PRO A 8 11.21 -10.42 8.10
N PRO A 9 12.36 -9.76 7.86
CA PRO A 9 12.66 -9.13 6.59
C PRO A 9 12.85 -10.17 5.48
N CYS A 10 12.42 -9.83 4.26
CA CYS A 10 12.64 -10.67 3.09
C CYS A 10 14.14 -10.85 2.80
N GLN A 11 14.58 -12.08 2.59
CA GLN A 11 15.92 -12.35 2.11
C GLN A 11 16.04 -12.00 0.61
N ARG A 12 17.10 -11.29 0.21
CA ARG A 12 17.34 -10.94 -1.20
C ARG A 12 17.51 -12.21 -2.05
N ASN A 13 16.93 -12.20 -3.25
CA ASN A 13 17.09 -13.21 -4.31
C ASN A 13 16.54 -14.60 -3.98
N VAL A 14 15.62 -14.72 -3.03
CA VAL A 14 14.88 -15.96 -2.77
C VAL A 14 13.62 -16.00 -3.63
N ARG A 15 13.25 -17.16 -4.18
CA ARG A 15 12.02 -17.28 -4.97
C ARG A 15 10.81 -16.97 -4.07
N PRO A 16 9.76 -16.29 -4.58
CA PRO A 16 8.60 -15.90 -3.76
C PRO A 16 8.03 -17.04 -2.92
N GLU A 17 7.95 -18.25 -3.50
CA GLU A 17 7.45 -19.46 -2.87
C GLU A 17 8.28 -19.98 -1.68
N THR A 18 9.56 -19.62 -1.65
CA THR A 18 10.52 -19.97 -0.60
C THR A 18 10.66 -18.87 0.46
N CYS A 19 9.93 -17.76 0.33
CA CYS A 19 9.95 -16.71 1.34
C CYS A 19 9.30 -17.24 2.63
N PRO A 20 9.89 -17.05 3.82
CA PRO A 20 9.23 -17.38 5.08
C PRO A 20 7.85 -16.71 5.23
N ARG A 21 7.64 -15.54 4.60
CA ARG A 21 6.34 -14.84 4.54
C ARG A 21 5.30 -15.50 3.61
N HIS A 22 5.70 -16.48 2.81
CA HIS A 22 4.85 -17.21 1.87
C HIS A 22 4.29 -18.51 2.47
N ARG A 23 4.83 -18.98 3.59
CA ARG A 23 4.25 -20.13 4.29
C ARG A 23 2.96 -19.68 4.96
N VAL A 24 1.89 -20.43 4.71
CA VAL A 24 0.56 -20.23 5.30
C VAL A 24 0.46 -20.94 6.66
N ASP A 25 1.52 -21.61 7.09
CA ASP A 25 1.55 -22.39 8.32
C ASP A 25 2.21 -21.56 9.43
N ASP A 26 1.46 -20.63 10.01
CA ASP A 26 1.80 -20.05 11.32
C ASP A 26 0.71 -20.47 12.32
N ILE A 27 1.19 -21.02 13.43
CA ILE A 27 0.48 -21.56 14.59
C ILE A 27 -0.53 -20.52 15.10
N ALA A 28 -1.77 -20.59 14.64
CA ALA A 28 -2.87 -19.85 15.24
C ALA A 28 -3.25 -20.59 16.54
N GLU A 29 -3.28 -19.89 17.67
CA GLU A 29 -4.09 -20.34 18.79
C GLU A 29 -5.54 -20.44 18.28
N ASP A 30 -6.26 -21.54 18.58
CA ASP A 30 -7.54 -21.95 17.96
C ASP A 30 -8.69 -20.91 18.02
N ASP A 31 -8.50 -19.75 18.65
CA ASP A 31 -9.53 -18.73 18.89
C ASP A 31 -9.35 -17.43 18.08
N GLU A 32 -8.21 -17.20 17.41
CA GLU A 32 -8.04 -15.99 16.59
C GLU A 32 -8.49 -16.17 15.12
N PRO A 33 -9.13 -15.15 14.53
CA PRO A 33 -9.44 -15.13 13.11
C PRO A 33 -8.26 -15.44 12.19
N LYS A 34 -8.50 -16.24 11.14
CA LYS A 34 -7.57 -16.25 10.00
C LYS A 34 -7.40 -14.84 9.47
N ARG A 35 -6.13 -14.43 9.29
CA ARG A 35 -5.72 -13.10 8.88
C ARG A 35 -4.74 -13.18 7.73
N THR A 36 -4.90 -12.30 6.75
CA THR A 36 -4.00 -12.14 5.62
C THR A 36 -3.81 -10.67 5.33
N GLY A 37 -2.59 -10.16 5.54
CA GLY A 37 -2.28 -8.75 5.36
C GLY A 37 -3.14 -7.86 6.26
N LEU A 38 -3.95 -7.00 5.64
CA LEU A 38 -4.86 -6.07 6.32
C LEU A 38 -6.28 -6.62 6.52
N TYR A 39 -6.51 -7.90 6.18
CA TYR A 39 -7.83 -8.51 6.09
C TYR A 39 -7.98 -9.70 7.05
N THR A 40 -9.19 -9.92 7.56
CA THR A 40 -9.53 -11.05 8.45
C THR A 40 -10.77 -11.81 7.97
N ALA A 41 -10.91 -13.06 8.41
CA ALA A 41 -11.99 -13.97 8.03
C ALA A 41 -13.41 -13.50 8.40
N GLN A 42 -13.58 -12.62 9.38
CA GLN A 42 -14.91 -12.12 9.81
C GLN A 42 -15.36 -10.88 9.02
N GLN A 43 -14.52 -10.37 8.12
CA GLN A 43 -14.83 -9.17 7.37
C GLN A 43 -15.66 -9.48 6.13
N ARG A 44 -16.55 -8.54 5.81
CA ARG A 44 -17.18 -8.40 4.51
C ARG A 44 -16.34 -7.48 3.65
N ILE A 45 -15.81 -8.00 2.56
CA ILE A 45 -14.81 -7.34 1.73
C ILE A 45 -15.34 -7.21 0.29
N LEU A 46 -15.34 -5.99 -0.23
CA LEU A 46 -15.58 -5.70 -1.64
C LEU A 46 -14.23 -5.54 -2.34
N VAL A 47 -13.97 -6.32 -3.37
CA VAL A 47 -12.81 -6.15 -4.25
C VAL A 47 -13.31 -5.61 -5.58
N VAL A 48 -12.90 -4.39 -5.91
CA VAL A 48 -13.33 -3.66 -7.12
C VAL A 48 -12.29 -3.78 -8.21
N GLY A 49 -12.72 -4.13 -9.42
CA GLY A 49 -11.87 -4.13 -10.62
C GLY A 49 -10.78 -5.21 -10.62
N ASP A 50 -11.05 -6.39 -10.08
CA ASP A 50 -10.10 -7.50 -9.98
C ASP A 50 -9.97 -8.26 -11.31
N GLY A 51 -9.29 -7.64 -12.28
CA GLY A 51 -9.15 -8.08 -13.67
C GLY A 51 -9.28 -9.60 -13.92
N ASP A 52 -8.27 -10.39 -13.55
CA ASP A 52 -8.27 -11.85 -13.74
C ASP A 52 -8.70 -12.65 -12.49
N PHE A 53 -9.25 -11.96 -11.48
CA PHE A 53 -9.72 -12.49 -10.20
C PHE A 53 -8.66 -13.19 -9.33
N THR A 54 -7.37 -13.09 -9.69
CA THR A 54 -6.31 -13.78 -8.93
C THR A 54 -6.04 -13.16 -7.56
N PHE A 55 -6.35 -11.87 -7.36
CA PHE A 55 -6.24 -11.26 -6.02
C PHE A 55 -7.33 -11.82 -5.11
N SER A 56 -8.57 -11.81 -5.56
CA SER A 56 -9.73 -12.34 -4.84
C SER A 56 -9.55 -13.82 -4.51
N LEU A 57 -9.08 -14.62 -5.47
CA LEU A 57 -8.81 -16.05 -5.23
C LEU A 57 -7.71 -16.26 -4.19
N ALA A 58 -6.64 -15.47 -4.23
CA ALA A 58 -5.58 -15.52 -3.23
C ALA A 58 -6.12 -15.12 -1.84
N LEU A 59 -6.93 -14.07 -1.77
CA LEU A 59 -7.55 -13.59 -0.53
C LEU A 59 -8.50 -14.63 0.07
N ALA A 60 -9.40 -15.19 -0.74
CA ALA A 60 -10.34 -16.23 -0.33
C ALA A 60 -9.61 -17.45 0.27
N LYS A 61 -8.57 -17.93 -0.43
CA LYS A 61 -7.76 -19.07 0.03
C LYS A 61 -7.05 -18.78 1.34
N SER A 62 -6.37 -17.64 1.44
CA SER A 62 -5.59 -17.31 2.65
C SER A 62 -6.46 -16.99 3.86
N LEU A 63 -7.72 -16.57 3.66
CA LEU A 63 -8.72 -16.41 4.71
C LEU A 63 -9.53 -17.70 4.98
N GLY A 64 -9.18 -18.81 4.35
CA GLY A 64 -9.83 -20.11 4.57
C GLY A 64 -11.26 -20.21 4.02
N GLY A 65 -11.67 -19.30 3.13
CA GLY A 65 -13.02 -19.27 2.57
C GLY A 65 -14.11 -18.72 3.49
N GLU A 66 -13.74 -18.23 4.68
CA GLU A 66 -14.68 -17.78 5.72
C GLU A 66 -15.13 -16.33 5.53
N ALA A 67 -14.30 -15.49 4.90
CA ALA A 67 -14.63 -14.10 4.63
C ALA A 67 -15.75 -13.95 3.60
N GLN A 68 -16.63 -12.97 3.82
CA GLN A 68 -17.69 -12.63 2.88
C GLN A 68 -17.09 -11.75 1.78
N LEU A 69 -16.82 -12.33 0.61
CA LEU A 69 -16.19 -11.62 -0.49
C LEU A 69 -17.20 -11.27 -1.58
N THR A 70 -17.23 -10.01 -1.98
CA THR A 70 -17.82 -9.59 -3.25
C THR A 70 -16.68 -9.17 -4.17
N CYS A 71 -16.46 -9.92 -5.24
CA CYS A 71 -15.35 -9.74 -6.17
C CYS A 71 -15.89 -9.24 -7.49
N THR A 72 -15.38 -8.11 -7.99
CA THR A 72 -15.96 -7.47 -9.17
C THR A 72 -14.96 -7.20 -10.28
N SER A 73 -15.45 -7.19 -11.52
CA SER A 73 -14.72 -6.68 -12.69
C SER A 73 -15.54 -5.62 -13.42
N TYR A 74 -14.84 -4.68 -14.06
CA TYR A 74 -15.48 -3.74 -14.99
C TYR A 74 -15.87 -4.44 -16.30
N GLN A 75 -15.06 -5.38 -16.77
CA GLN A 75 -15.37 -6.19 -17.96
C GLN A 75 -16.51 -7.18 -17.67
N SER A 76 -17.24 -7.56 -18.72
CA SER A 76 -18.20 -8.66 -18.69
C SER A 76 -17.49 -10.00 -18.46
N ARG A 77 -18.23 -11.00 -17.94
CA ARG A 77 -17.70 -12.38 -17.76
C ARG A 77 -17.06 -12.93 -19.03
N LYS A 78 -17.69 -12.69 -20.18
CA LYS A 78 -17.22 -13.17 -21.49
C LYS A 78 -15.88 -12.53 -21.87
N GLU A 79 -15.72 -11.23 -21.64
CA GLU A 79 -14.47 -10.53 -21.88
C GLU A 79 -13.36 -11.00 -20.94
N VAL A 80 -13.66 -11.21 -19.65
CA VAL A 80 -12.71 -11.78 -18.69
C VAL A 80 -12.18 -13.14 -19.20
N MET A 81 -13.08 -14.03 -19.64
CA MET A 81 -12.70 -15.32 -20.20
C MET A 81 -11.89 -15.19 -21.52
N SER A 82 -12.18 -14.18 -22.32
CA SER A 82 -11.48 -13.94 -23.59
C SER A 82 -10.10 -13.32 -23.41
N ILE A 83 -9.94 -12.40 -22.45
CA ILE A 83 -8.69 -11.68 -22.20
C ILE A 83 -7.73 -12.60 -21.43
N TYR A 84 -8.21 -13.24 -20.37
CA TYR A 84 -7.38 -13.98 -19.44
C TYR A 84 -7.44 -15.49 -19.70
N ALA A 85 -6.32 -16.05 -20.13
CA ALA A 85 -6.22 -17.47 -20.48
C ALA A 85 -6.61 -18.45 -19.34
N LYS A 86 -6.54 -18.01 -18.07
CA LYS A 86 -6.97 -18.78 -16.90
C LYS A 86 -8.25 -18.24 -16.24
N GLY A 87 -8.92 -17.28 -16.88
CA GLY A 87 -10.08 -16.58 -16.30
C GLY A 87 -11.18 -17.55 -15.86
N GLU A 88 -11.54 -18.51 -16.72
CA GLU A 88 -12.55 -19.53 -16.38
C GLU A 88 -12.17 -20.38 -15.16
N GLN A 89 -10.90 -20.84 -15.11
CA GLN A 89 -10.41 -21.65 -14.00
C GLN A 89 -10.35 -20.85 -12.69
N THR A 90 -9.92 -19.59 -12.75
CA THR A 90 -9.88 -18.71 -11.58
C THR A 90 -11.29 -18.41 -11.07
N LEU A 91 -12.22 -18.10 -11.96
CA LEU A 91 -13.64 -17.86 -11.63
C LEU A 91 -14.28 -19.09 -10.99
N ALA A 92 -14.15 -20.26 -11.62
CA ALA A 92 -14.71 -21.50 -11.08
C ALA A 92 -14.14 -21.84 -9.69
N ALA A 93 -12.84 -21.62 -9.47
CA ALA A 93 -12.21 -21.84 -8.17
C ALA A 93 -12.64 -20.81 -7.12
N LEU A 94 -12.96 -19.58 -7.54
CA LEU A 94 -13.42 -18.51 -6.66
C LEU A 94 -14.91 -18.71 -6.27
N GLU A 95 -15.74 -19.08 -7.22
CA GLU A 95 -17.18 -19.36 -7.04
C GLU A 95 -17.44 -20.65 -6.25
N ALA A 96 -16.44 -21.52 -6.10
CA ALA A 96 -16.51 -22.69 -5.24
C ALA A 96 -16.52 -22.36 -3.74
N PHE A 97 -16.14 -21.13 -3.34
CA PHE A 97 -16.23 -20.69 -1.95
C PHE A 97 -17.64 -20.22 -1.62
N GLU A 98 -18.24 -20.82 -0.58
CA GLU A 98 -19.64 -20.56 -0.16
C GLU A 98 -19.94 -19.07 0.09
N HIS A 99 -18.99 -18.33 0.68
CA HIS A 99 -19.17 -16.93 1.05
C HIS A 99 -18.62 -15.95 0.02
N THR A 100 -18.36 -16.41 -1.21
CA THR A 100 -17.86 -15.56 -2.29
C THR A 100 -18.93 -15.32 -3.35
N ARG A 101 -19.05 -14.06 -3.76
CA ARG A 101 -19.89 -13.61 -4.86
C ARG A 101 -19.02 -12.94 -5.92
N VAL A 102 -19.27 -13.28 -7.18
CA VAL A 102 -18.66 -12.61 -8.34
C VAL A 102 -19.70 -11.75 -9.05
N GLU A 103 -19.37 -10.49 -9.30
CA GLU A 103 -20.17 -9.58 -10.13
C GLU A 103 -19.32 -8.99 -11.26
N HIS A 104 -19.95 -8.71 -12.40
CA HIS A 104 -19.28 -8.16 -13.57
C HIS A 104 -19.95 -6.85 -13.98
N GLU A 105 -19.28 -6.07 -14.84
CA GLU A 105 -19.82 -4.80 -15.33
C GLU A 105 -20.07 -3.77 -14.21
N VAL A 106 -19.24 -3.84 -13.16
CA VAL A 106 -19.33 -2.93 -12.00
C VAL A 106 -18.44 -1.71 -12.24
N ASP A 107 -19.05 -0.52 -12.19
CA ASP A 107 -18.34 0.75 -12.30
C ASP A 107 -17.86 1.23 -10.93
N ALA A 108 -16.55 1.41 -10.80
CA ALA A 108 -15.91 1.86 -9.56
C ALA A 108 -16.38 3.25 -9.10
N VAL A 109 -16.83 4.14 -10.00
CA VAL A 109 -17.35 5.45 -9.61
C VAL A 109 -18.85 5.44 -9.33
N ALA A 110 -19.56 4.36 -9.69
CA ALA A 110 -21.00 4.20 -9.51
C ALA A 110 -21.36 2.84 -8.86
N LEU A 111 -20.68 2.50 -7.76
CA LEU A 111 -20.82 1.20 -7.09
C LEU A 111 -22.24 0.92 -6.64
N SER A 112 -22.92 1.89 -6.02
CA SER A 112 -24.29 1.71 -5.53
C SER A 112 -25.33 1.50 -6.64
N GLU A 113 -25.02 1.91 -7.87
CA GLU A 113 -25.89 1.79 -9.04
C GLU A 113 -25.61 0.52 -9.84
N THR A 114 -24.34 0.09 -9.89
CA THR A 114 -23.88 -1.04 -10.72
C THR A 114 -23.74 -2.36 -9.97
N LEU A 115 -23.62 -2.33 -8.63
CA LEU A 115 -23.68 -3.54 -7.81
C LEU A 115 -25.12 -4.03 -7.66
N SER A 116 -25.26 -5.35 -7.49
CA SER A 116 -26.55 -5.94 -7.13
C SER A 116 -27.09 -5.38 -5.81
N LYS A 117 -28.42 -5.39 -5.65
CA LYS A 117 -29.08 -4.95 -4.42
C LYS A 117 -28.59 -5.73 -3.20
N GLU A 118 -28.33 -7.03 -3.37
CA GLU A 118 -27.82 -7.90 -2.31
C GLU A 118 -26.38 -7.51 -1.91
N ALA A 119 -25.54 -7.12 -2.88
CA ALA A 119 -24.19 -6.65 -2.59
C ALA A 119 -24.20 -5.32 -1.81
N VAL A 120 -25.12 -4.41 -2.14
CA VAL A 120 -25.23 -3.09 -1.48
C VAL A 120 -25.83 -3.20 -0.06
N ALA A 121 -26.79 -4.09 0.17
CA ALA A 121 -27.58 -4.14 1.40
C ALA A 121 -26.76 -4.34 2.71
N GLY A 122 -25.58 -4.96 2.64
CA GLY A 122 -24.80 -5.32 3.84
C GLY A 122 -23.69 -4.37 4.24
N ARG A 123 -23.36 -3.34 3.43
CA ARG A 123 -22.14 -2.49 3.56
C ARG A 123 -20.83 -3.30 3.77
N TYR A 124 -19.67 -2.67 3.77
CA TYR A 124 -18.39 -3.38 3.77
C TYR A 124 -17.48 -2.93 4.91
N ASP A 125 -16.75 -3.88 5.50
CA ASP A 125 -15.66 -3.59 6.44
C ASP A 125 -14.44 -3.11 5.67
N ARG A 126 -14.21 -3.65 4.47
CA ARG A 126 -13.08 -3.31 3.60
C ARG A 126 -13.55 -3.19 2.16
N ILE A 127 -13.19 -2.10 1.49
CA ILE A 127 -13.41 -1.93 0.05
C ILE A 127 -12.05 -1.73 -0.61
N VAL A 128 -11.68 -2.60 -1.53
CA VAL A 128 -10.32 -2.71 -2.07
C VAL A 128 -10.33 -2.38 -3.55
N PHE A 129 -9.44 -1.49 -4.00
CA PHE A 129 -9.20 -1.23 -5.42
C PHE A 129 -7.70 -1.23 -5.71
N ASN A 130 -7.24 -2.30 -6.36
CA ASN A 130 -5.82 -2.52 -6.61
C ASN A 130 -5.40 -1.97 -7.98
N PHE A 131 -4.42 -1.08 -7.99
CA PHE A 131 -3.83 -0.46 -9.17
C PHE A 131 -4.88 0.14 -10.13
N PRO A 132 -5.77 1.02 -9.63
CA PRO A 132 -6.77 1.68 -10.46
C PRO A 132 -6.10 2.43 -11.60
N CYS A 133 -6.62 2.27 -12.82
CA CYS A 133 -6.14 2.99 -13.99
C CYS A 133 -7.26 3.06 -15.03
N VAL A 134 -7.35 4.18 -15.75
CA VAL A 134 -8.24 4.29 -16.91
C VAL A 134 -7.68 3.46 -18.08
N PRO A 135 -8.54 2.87 -18.94
CA PRO A 135 -8.09 2.22 -20.16
C PRO A 135 -7.28 3.20 -21.04
N ASP A 136 -6.23 2.70 -21.69
CA ASP A 136 -5.45 3.47 -22.65
C ASP A 136 -5.46 2.79 -24.02
N ASP A 137 -5.82 3.54 -25.05
CA ASP A 137 -5.80 3.10 -26.44
C ASP A 137 -4.36 3.00 -27.00
N VAL A 138 -3.36 3.56 -26.30
CA VAL A 138 -1.96 3.71 -26.75
C VAL A 138 -0.96 2.87 -25.92
N GLY A 139 -1.42 2.19 -24.86
CA GLY A 139 -0.63 1.25 -24.05
C GLY A 139 0.52 1.88 -23.26
N GLN A 140 0.45 3.19 -22.97
CA GLN A 140 1.39 3.93 -22.12
C GLN A 140 0.71 4.44 -20.85
N ASP A 141 0.40 3.50 -19.94
CA ASP A 141 -0.24 3.80 -18.66
C ASP A 141 0.55 4.89 -17.88
N GLY A 142 -0.14 5.97 -17.50
CA GLY A 142 0.36 6.93 -16.51
C GLY A 142 1.31 8.02 -17.04
N GLN A 143 1.28 8.32 -18.33
CA GLN A 143 1.87 9.56 -18.88
C GLN A 143 1.04 10.80 -18.46
N SER A 144 1.63 12.00 -18.56
CA SER A 144 1.07 13.28 -18.08
C SER A 144 -0.39 13.54 -18.47
N ASP A 145 -0.79 13.08 -19.65
CA ASP A 145 -2.07 13.45 -20.26
C ASP A 145 -3.24 12.66 -19.66
N GLN A 146 -2.98 11.53 -18.99
CA GLN A 146 -3.98 10.70 -18.30
C GLN A 146 -3.98 10.89 -16.79
N LEU A 147 -3.06 11.71 -16.25
CA LEU A 147 -2.94 11.90 -14.80
C LEU A 147 -4.25 12.38 -14.19
N GLU A 148 -4.89 13.35 -14.84
CA GLU A 148 -6.14 13.93 -14.33
C GLU A 148 -7.31 12.95 -14.38
N ALA A 149 -7.47 12.22 -15.49
CA ALA A 149 -8.51 11.18 -15.61
C ALA A 149 -8.34 10.07 -14.56
N ASN A 150 -7.10 9.66 -14.30
CA ASN A 150 -6.79 8.70 -13.25
C ASN A 150 -7.08 9.23 -11.84
N ARG A 151 -6.76 10.51 -11.57
CA ARG A 151 -7.11 11.16 -10.29
C ARG A 151 -8.62 11.25 -10.11
N GLN A 152 -9.36 11.57 -11.16
CA GLN A 152 -10.83 11.59 -11.15
C GLN A 152 -11.42 10.20 -10.91
N LEU A 153 -10.87 9.15 -11.52
CA LEU A 153 -11.27 7.76 -11.25
C LEU A 153 -11.08 7.42 -9.77
N VAL A 154 -9.91 7.73 -9.19
CA VAL A 154 -9.62 7.43 -7.79
C VAL A 154 -10.50 8.26 -6.84
N SER A 155 -10.65 9.56 -7.09
CA SER A 155 -11.52 10.43 -6.28
C SER A 155 -12.99 10.00 -6.35
N GLY A 156 -13.50 9.72 -7.56
CA GLY A 156 -14.85 9.21 -7.76
C GLY A 156 -15.07 7.86 -7.08
N PHE A 157 -14.08 6.96 -7.14
CA PHE A 157 -14.12 5.70 -6.42
C PHE A 157 -14.16 5.88 -4.90
N ILE A 158 -13.32 6.75 -4.32
CA ILE A 158 -13.34 7.02 -2.87
C ILE A 158 -14.72 7.50 -2.44
N LYS A 159 -15.32 8.43 -3.19
CA LYS A 159 -16.67 8.93 -2.93
C LYS A 159 -17.73 7.82 -3.02
N SER A 160 -17.68 7.01 -4.08
CA SER A 160 -18.61 5.90 -4.29
C SER A 160 -18.50 4.85 -3.18
N ALA A 161 -17.29 4.44 -2.86
CA ALA A 161 -16.98 3.44 -1.84
C ALA A 161 -17.31 3.92 -0.43
N ALA A 162 -17.12 5.20 -0.11
CA ALA A 162 -17.43 5.75 1.21
C ALA A 162 -18.91 5.54 1.60
N SER A 163 -19.82 5.62 0.62
CA SER A 163 -21.26 5.38 0.84
C SER A 163 -21.59 3.92 1.21
N LEU A 164 -20.70 2.98 0.90
CA LEU A 164 -20.86 1.55 1.13
C LEU A 164 -20.07 1.04 2.35
N LEU A 165 -19.32 1.90 3.04
CA LEU A 165 -18.65 1.52 4.28
C LEU A 165 -19.65 1.32 5.41
N LYS A 166 -19.39 0.34 6.29
CA LYS A 166 -20.11 0.20 7.55
C LYS A 166 -19.86 1.43 8.43
N GLU A 167 -20.94 2.06 8.88
CA GLU A 167 -20.88 3.22 9.77
C GLU A 167 -20.44 2.83 11.18
N ASN A 168 -19.82 3.75 11.92
CA ASN A 168 -19.42 3.57 13.32
C ASN A 168 -18.52 2.35 13.59
N THR A 169 -17.72 1.94 12.60
CA THR A 169 -16.77 0.82 12.70
C THR A 169 -15.38 1.23 12.23
N ASP A 170 -14.41 0.32 12.27
CA ASP A 170 -13.07 0.51 11.71
C ASP A 170 -13.00 0.35 10.18
N ALA A 171 -14.15 0.44 9.49
CA ALA A 171 -14.29 0.18 8.07
C ALA A 171 -13.40 1.10 7.23
N GLN A 172 -12.76 0.54 6.20
CA GLN A 172 -11.72 1.23 5.44
C GLN A 172 -11.83 0.98 3.93
N ILE A 173 -11.48 2.00 3.16
CA ILE A 173 -11.19 1.90 1.72
C ILE A 173 -9.69 1.72 1.56
N HIS A 174 -9.28 0.70 0.80
CA HIS A 174 -7.89 0.36 0.55
C HIS A 174 -7.59 0.52 -0.95
N ILE A 175 -6.68 1.42 -1.28
CA ILE A 175 -6.23 1.62 -2.66
C ILE A 175 -4.77 1.21 -2.74
N VAL A 176 -4.44 0.24 -3.59
CA VAL A 176 -3.05 -0.15 -3.80
C VAL A 176 -2.51 0.57 -5.02
N HIS A 177 -1.39 1.28 -4.88
CA HIS A 177 -0.75 1.93 -6.01
C HIS A 177 0.75 2.08 -5.84
N LYS A 178 1.45 2.30 -6.96
CA LYS A 178 2.89 2.57 -6.98
C LYS A 178 3.20 3.98 -6.51
N THR A 179 4.34 4.11 -5.82
CA THR A 179 4.79 5.38 -5.25
C THR A 179 5.85 6.08 -6.08
N ARG A 180 6.57 5.38 -6.96
CA ARG A 180 7.64 5.99 -7.76
C ARG A 180 7.09 6.74 -8.98
N PRO A 181 7.81 7.75 -9.49
CA PRO A 181 7.41 8.44 -10.72
C PRO A 181 7.20 7.47 -11.90
N PRO A 182 6.20 7.73 -12.76
CA PRO A 182 5.28 8.88 -12.74
C PRO A 182 4.10 8.74 -11.75
N PHE A 183 3.89 7.55 -11.19
CA PHE A 183 2.72 7.20 -10.37
C PHE A 183 2.62 7.99 -9.04
N GLY A 184 3.75 8.36 -8.45
CA GLY A 184 3.77 9.20 -7.24
C GLY A 184 3.13 10.58 -7.40
N TRP A 185 2.99 11.08 -8.64
CA TRP A 185 2.39 12.40 -8.92
C TRP A 185 0.87 12.43 -8.77
N TRP A 186 0.23 11.27 -8.59
CA TRP A 186 -1.22 11.17 -8.41
C TRP A 186 -1.67 11.82 -7.10
N GLY A 187 -0.82 11.85 -6.08
CA GLY A 187 -1.15 12.46 -4.79
C GLY A 187 -2.37 11.81 -4.13
N ILE A 188 -2.46 10.47 -4.19
CA ILE A 188 -3.63 9.68 -3.76
C ILE A 188 -4.11 10.05 -2.34
N GLU A 189 -3.19 10.35 -1.44
CA GLU A 189 -3.47 10.76 -0.06
C GLU A 189 -4.42 11.96 0.02
N LYS A 190 -4.27 12.92 -0.90
CA LYS A 190 -5.06 14.16 -0.94
C LYS A 190 -6.32 14.07 -1.80
N LEU A 191 -6.54 12.94 -2.50
CA LEU A 191 -7.73 12.79 -3.35
C LEU A 191 -9.01 12.62 -2.51
N ALA A 192 -8.86 12.18 -1.27
CA ALA A 192 -9.94 12.10 -0.30
C ALA A 192 -10.36 13.45 0.28
N ASP A 193 -9.54 14.51 0.20
CA ASP A 193 -9.86 15.85 0.73
C ASP A 193 -11.13 16.46 0.09
N SER A 194 -11.52 15.96 -1.09
CA SER A 194 -12.75 16.33 -1.80
C SER A 194 -13.99 15.52 -1.38
N CYS A 195 -13.83 14.54 -0.49
CA CYS A 195 -14.88 13.62 -0.05
C CYS A 195 -15.29 13.94 1.39
N GLU A 196 -16.59 14.07 1.64
CA GLU A 196 -17.10 14.42 2.99
C GLU A 196 -17.02 13.27 4.00
N ASN A 197 -16.96 12.02 3.54
CA ASN A 197 -17.18 10.83 4.36
C ASN A 197 -15.97 9.87 4.41
N ALA A 198 -14.80 10.30 3.92
CA ALA A 198 -13.61 9.48 3.95
C ALA A 198 -12.36 10.35 4.06
N ASP A 199 -11.54 10.10 5.08
CA ASP A 199 -10.26 10.76 5.30
C ASP A 199 -9.12 9.77 5.09
N PHE A 200 -7.96 10.29 4.66
CA PHE A 200 -6.73 9.51 4.62
C PHE A 200 -6.25 9.19 6.04
N LEU A 201 -6.02 7.89 6.31
CA LEU A 201 -5.56 7.42 7.62
C LEU A 201 -4.05 7.16 7.63
N ARG A 202 -3.58 6.35 6.68
CA ARG A 202 -2.18 5.87 6.60
C ARG A 202 -1.89 5.19 5.27
N SER A 203 -0.61 5.01 4.98
CA SER A 203 -0.13 4.10 3.95
C SER A 203 0.63 2.92 4.58
N VAL A 204 0.43 1.73 4.01
CA VAL A 204 1.11 0.48 4.43
C VAL A 204 1.80 -0.13 3.23
N VAL A 205 2.98 -0.72 3.40
CA VAL A 205 3.68 -1.39 2.27
C VAL A 205 2.81 -2.52 1.72
N PHE A 206 2.61 -2.52 0.40
CA PHE A 206 1.92 -3.62 -0.27
C PHE A 206 2.89 -4.75 -0.56
N ASP A 207 2.70 -5.86 0.13
CA ASP A 207 3.51 -7.07 -0.05
C ASP A 207 2.75 -8.12 -0.83
N ARG A 208 3.05 -8.24 -2.13
CA ARG A 208 2.44 -9.27 -3.00
C ARG A 208 2.62 -10.69 -2.46
N SER A 209 3.68 -10.97 -1.69
CA SER A 209 3.94 -12.33 -1.18
C SER A 209 2.92 -12.83 -0.17
N VAL A 210 2.17 -11.91 0.45
CA VAL A 210 1.03 -12.18 1.35
C VAL A 210 -0.17 -12.77 0.60
N TYR A 211 -0.20 -12.63 -0.74
CA TYR A 211 -1.28 -13.14 -1.59
C TYR A 211 -0.72 -14.17 -2.59
N PRO A 212 -0.48 -15.43 -2.16
CA PRO A 212 0.00 -16.48 -3.04
C PRO A 212 -0.88 -16.66 -4.29
N GLY A 213 -0.27 -16.60 -5.47
CA GLY A 213 -0.97 -16.73 -6.75
C GLY A 213 -1.52 -15.42 -7.33
N TYR A 214 -1.46 -14.30 -6.61
CA TYR A 214 -1.88 -13.00 -7.14
C TYR A 214 -0.94 -12.51 -8.26
N ILE A 215 -1.54 -12.18 -9.40
CA ILE A 215 -0.88 -11.60 -10.58
C ILE A 215 -1.54 -10.26 -10.92
N PRO A 216 -0.89 -9.10 -10.68
CA PRO A 216 -1.46 -7.82 -11.07
C PRO A 216 -1.56 -7.74 -12.61
N ARG A 217 -2.66 -7.19 -13.13
CA ARG A 217 -2.95 -7.09 -14.57
C ARG A 217 -3.10 -5.65 -15.02
N LYS A 218 -2.57 -5.37 -16.21
CA LYS A 218 -2.85 -4.13 -16.94
C LYS A 218 -4.31 -4.13 -17.39
N VAL A 219 -4.90 -2.94 -17.45
CA VAL A 219 -6.29 -2.76 -17.87
C VAL A 219 -6.48 -3.33 -19.28
N GLY A 220 -7.42 -4.26 -19.45
CA GLY A 220 -7.74 -4.88 -20.73
C GLY A 220 -6.67 -5.80 -21.32
N GLU A 221 -5.54 -6.03 -20.63
CA GLU A 221 -4.42 -6.83 -21.13
C GLU A 221 -4.10 -8.00 -20.20
N ASN A 222 -3.81 -9.17 -20.77
CA ASN A 222 -3.24 -10.32 -20.04
C ASN A 222 -1.73 -10.14 -19.76
N LYS A 223 -1.32 -8.93 -19.38
CA LYS A 223 0.07 -8.54 -19.13
C LYS A 223 0.22 -8.06 -17.69
N SER A 224 1.24 -8.61 -17.01
CA SER A 224 1.54 -8.23 -15.63
C SER A 224 2.61 -7.13 -15.55
N PHE A 225 2.76 -6.54 -14.37
CA PHE A 225 3.74 -5.51 -14.08
C PHE A 225 4.34 -5.67 -12.67
N PRO A 226 5.56 -5.14 -12.43
CA PRO A 226 6.18 -5.21 -11.11
C PRO A 226 5.47 -4.26 -10.11
N VAL A 227 5.40 -4.69 -8.84
CA VAL A 227 4.70 -3.99 -7.75
C VAL A 227 5.56 -3.80 -6.50
N PHE A 228 6.89 -3.82 -6.65
CA PHE A 228 7.83 -3.80 -5.52
C PHE A 228 7.86 -2.48 -4.74
N ASP A 229 7.30 -1.41 -5.31
CA ASP A 229 7.23 -0.06 -4.77
C ASP A 229 5.79 0.37 -4.43
N ALA A 230 4.87 -0.60 -4.41
CA ALA A 230 3.47 -0.35 -4.14
C ALA A 230 3.18 -0.21 -2.64
N VAL A 231 2.21 0.64 -2.32
CA VAL A 231 1.66 0.81 -0.98
C VAL A 231 0.13 0.73 -1.05
N THR A 232 -0.48 0.31 0.05
CA THR A 232 -1.91 0.39 0.31
C THR A 232 -2.21 1.69 1.04
N TYR A 233 -2.88 2.62 0.37
CA TYR A 233 -3.48 3.81 0.95
C TYR A 233 -4.78 3.42 1.65
N CYS A 234 -4.89 3.71 2.95
CA CYS A 234 -6.05 3.38 3.76
C CYS A 234 -6.83 4.67 4.06
N PHE A 235 -8.11 4.68 3.74
CA PHE A 235 -9.05 5.75 4.06
C PHE A 235 -10.16 5.20 4.96
N GLY A 236 -10.75 6.03 5.82
CA GLY A 236 -11.85 5.63 6.69
C GLY A 236 -12.75 6.80 7.06
N THR A 237 -13.88 6.52 7.69
CA THR A 237 -14.84 7.56 8.07
C THR A 237 -14.35 8.39 9.26
N THR A 238 -14.64 9.68 9.27
CA THR A 238 -14.22 10.65 10.29
C THR A 238 -14.88 10.45 11.66
N SER A 239 -15.68 9.38 11.86
CA SER A 239 -16.47 9.21 13.09
C SER A 239 -15.64 8.80 14.31
N VAL A 240 -14.33 8.58 14.17
CA VAL A 240 -13.43 8.39 15.32
C VAL A 240 -12.49 9.58 15.41
N LYS A 241 -13.03 10.77 15.72
CA LYS A 241 -12.22 11.84 16.30
C LYS A 241 -11.93 11.44 17.74
N SER A 242 -10.77 10.85 17.98
CA SER A 242 -10.14 10.97 19.28
C SER A 242 -9.87 12.45 19.52
N ASP A 243 -10.49 13.03 20.53
CA ASP A 243 -10.24 14.40 20.99
C ASP A 243 -8.75 14.60 21.25
N THR A 244 -8.07 15.27 20.31
CA THR A 244 -6.83 16.00 20.58
C THR A 244 -6.74 17.19 19.64
N GLY A 245 -7.02 18.37 20.20
CA GLY A 245 -6.29 19.61 19.94
C GLY A 245 -6.39 20.21 18.54
N SER A 246 -7.43 21.03 18.34
CA SER A 246 -7.44 22.15 17.40
C SER A 246 -6.10 22.89 17.39
N SER A 247 -5.41 22.91 16.25
CA SER A 247 -4.32 23.85 15.99
C SER A 247 -4.88 24.99 15.17
N GLN A 248 -5.05 26.14 15.83
CA GLN A 248 -5.44 27.38 15.17
C GLN A 248 -4.33 27.87 14.27
N GLU A 249 -4.75 28.21 13.06
CA GLU A 249 -4.07 29.01 12.04
C GLU A 249 -3.51 30.30 12.67
N SER A 250 -2.20 30.51 12.58
CA SER A 250 -1.54 31.76 12.97
C SER A 250 -1.12 32.52 11.72
N LYS A 251 -1.87 33.58 11.46
CA LYS A 251 -1.68 34.62 10.45
C LYS A 251 -0.34 35.33 10.69
N VAL A 252 0.56 35.33 9.71
CA VAL A 252 1.78 36.15 9.71
C VAL A 252 1.44 37.51 9.13
N THR A 253 1.66 38.58 9.90
CA THR A 253 1.83 39.95 9.39
C THR A 253 3.23 40.42 9.72
N GLU A 254 3.91 40.94 8.71
CA GLU A 254 5.24 41.56 8.75
C GLU A 254 5.24 42.87 9.55
N GLU A 255 6.34 43.14 10.26
CA GLU A 255 6.88 44.50 10.38
C GLU A 255 8.41 44.46 10.66
N ASN A 256 9.10 45.41 10.04
CA ASN A 256 10.55 45.54 9.84
C ASN A 256 11.31 46.07 11.07
N ALA A 257 12.60 45.72 11.16
CA ALA A 257 13.76 46.66 11.09
C ALA A 257 15.01 46.15 11.85
N GLY A 258 16.20 46.37 11.28
CA GLY A 258 17.40 46.68 12.09
C GLY A 258 18.66 45.84 11.86
N GLU A 259 19.61 46.44 11.16
CA GLU A 259 20.96 45.99 10.75
C GLU A 259 22.00 45.57 11.83
N LYS A 260 22.95 44.73 11.37
CA LYS A 260 24.45 44.77 11.51
C LYS A 260 25.23 43.86 12.48
N GLU A 261 26.00 42.99 11.81
CA GLU A 261 27.45 42.66 11.91
C GLU A 261 28.08 41.73 12.99
N LYS A 262 28.79 40.71 12.42
CA LYS A 262 30.12 40.13 12.73
C LYS A 262 30.33 39.14 13.89
N GLY A 263 31.00 38.03 13.55
CA GLY A 263 32.13 37.50 14.34
C GLY A 263 32.05 36.04 14.78
N VAL A 264 33.10 35.26 14.49
CA VAL A 264 33.27 33.79 14.64
C VAL A 264 33.75 33.41 16.06
N GLU A 265 33.31 32.28 16.63
CA GLU A 265 34.13 31.14 17.15
C GLU A 265 33.45 30.21 18.20
N ASN A 266 33.52 28.90 17.90
CA ASN A 266 33.81 27.70 18.73
C ASN A 266 33.08 27.38 20.07
N GLY A 267 32.55 26.13 20.17
CA GLY A 267 32.68 25.26 21.36
C GLY A 267 31.40 24.68 21.98
N ALA A 268 31.36 23.34 22.14
CA ALA A 268 30.30 22.45 22.69
C ALA A 268 29.97 22.64 24.21
N PRO A 269 29.13 21.84 24.92
CA PRO A 269 28.26 20.69 24.53
C PRO A 269 26.78 20.79 24.99
N GLU A 270 25.95 19.86 24.51
CA GLU A 270 24.56 19.63 24.97
C GLU A 270 24.47 19.42 26.49
N THR A 271 23.61 20.19 27.14
CA THR A 271 23.24 20.06 28.55
C THR A 271 22.30 18.89 28.76
N LEU A 272 22.72 17.94 29.60
CA LEU A 272 21.85 16.91 30.19
C LEU A 272 20.83 17.58 31.11
N LEU A 273 19.54 17.36 30.85
CA LEU A 273 18.45 17.83 31.71
C LEU A 273 18.54 17.18 33.10
N THR A 274 18.33 17.99 34.14
CA THR A 274 18.28 17.56 35.54
C THR A 274 16.89 17.01 35.90
N PRO A 275 16.76 16.17 36.96
CA PRO A 275 15.53 15.39 37.23
C PRO A 275 14.27 16.18 37.62
N SER A 276 14.30 17.51 37.61
CA SER A 276 13.18 18.35 38.05
C SER A 276 12.25 18.82 36.91
N GLU A 277 12.51 18.45 35.65
CA GLU A 277 11.68 18.84 34.48
C GLU A 277 10.92 17.68 33.81
N VAL A 278 10.62 16.60 34.55
CA VAL A 278 9.78 15.50 34.05
C VAL A 278 8.33 15.66 34.53
N ASN A 279 7.44 15.97 33.58
CA ASN A 279 5.99 15.85 33.76
C ASN A 279 5.65 14.40 34.13
N SER A 280 4.94 14.18 35.23
CA SER A 280 4.57 12.85 35.74
C SER A 280 3.71 12.02 34.78
N SER A 281 3.16 12.62 33.71
CA SER A 281 2.47 11.91 32.62
C SER A 281 3.40 11.29 31.56
N SER A 282 4.70 11.63 31.54
CA SER A 282 5.69 11.05 30.61
C SER A 282 6.42 9.83 31.16
N LEU A 283 6.13 9.44 32.42
CA LEU A 283 6.72 8.27 33.06
C LEU A 283 6.00 6.99 32.62
N VAL A 284 6.67 6.16 31.82
CA VAL A 284 6.20 4.82 31.48
C VAL A 284 6.26 3.94 32.73
N LYS A 285 5.11 3.44 33.20
CA LYS A 285 5.07 2.48 34.32
C LYS A 285 5.94 1.25 34.01
N LEU A 286 6.97 1.02 34.82
CA LEU A 286 7.82 -0.16 34.70
C LEU A 286 7.07 -1.41 35.16
N THR A 287 6.71 -2.28 34.22
CA THR A 287 6.18 -3.61 34.51
C THR A 287 7.31 -4.64 34.53
N SER A 288 7.11 -5.78 35.20
CA SER A 288 8.09 -6.88 35.25
C SER A 288 8.53 -7.36 33.86
N LYS A 289 7.64 -7.28 32.85
CA LYS A 289 7.93 -7.60 31.45
C LYS A 289 8.84 -6.56 30.79
N ARG A 290 8.61 -5.27 31.03
CA ARG A 290 9.48 -4.18 30.52
C ARG A 290 10.86 -4.19 31.19
N LEU A 291 10.94 -4.48 32.49
CA LEU A 291 12.21 -4.62 33.20
C LEU A 291 13.06 -5.76 32.60
N LYS A 292 12.44 -6.92 32.34
CA LYS A 292 13.12 -8.04 31.66
C LYS A 292 13.63 -7.67 30.26
N GLN A 293 12.85 -6.88 29.52
CA GLN A 293 13.20 -6.44 28.18
C GLN A 293 14.39 -5.45 28.18
N VAL A 294 14.38 -4.49 29.11
CA VAL A 294 15.50 -3.55 29.30
C VAL A 294 16.77 -4.29 29.75
N VAL A 295 16.65 -5.22 30.71
CA VAL A 295 17.79 -6.04 31.17
C VAL A 295 18.36 -6.89 30.03
N SER A 296 17.51 -7.49 29.19
CA SER A 296 17.96 -8.27 28.03
C SER A 296 18.71 -7.40 27.01
N ILE A 297 18.23 -6.18 26.73
CA ILE A 297 18.91 -5.24 25.84
C ILE A 297 20.28 -4.83 26.42
N LEU A 298 20.34 -4.51 27.72
CA LEU A 298 21.59 -4.16 28.40
C LEU A 298 22.59 -5.33 28.39
N GLN A 299 22.14 -6.57 28.56
CA GLN A 299 22.97 -7.76 28.46
C GLN A 299 23.51 -7.99 27.03
N LEU A 300 22.73 -7.67 26.00
CA LEU A 300 23.17 -7.76 24.60
C LEU A 300 24.20 -6.66 24.23
N VAL A 301 24.07 -5.47 24.81
CA VAL A 301 25.07 -4.39 24.68
C VAL A 301 26.34 -4.76 25.43
N ALA A 302 26.24 -5.26 26.67
CA ALA A 302 27.38 -5.67 27.48
C ALA A 302 28.15 -6.87 26.87
N SER A 303 27.45 -7.78 26.19
CA SER A 303 28.07 -8.90 25.46
C SER A 303 28.58 -8.53 24.06
N GLY A 304 28.51 -7.25 23.66
CA GLY A 304 29.03 -6.75 22.39
C GLY A 304 28.25 -7.20 21.15
N LYS A 305 27.09 -7.86 21.33
CA LYS A 305 26.23 -8.38 20.26
C LYS A 305 25.36 -7.30 19.61
N LEU A 306 25.24 -6.14 20.26
CA LEU A 306 24.58 -4.94 19.75
C LEU A 306 25.56 -3.77 19.82
N LYS A 307 25.91 -3.21 18.66
CA LYS A 307 26.77 -2.01 18.58
C LYS A 307 25.89 -0.76 18.60
N PRO A 308 26.21 0.26 19.42
CA PRO A 308 25.48 1.51 19.39
C PRO A 308 25.63 2.21 18.03
N PRO A 309 24.60 2.93 17.57
CA PRO A 309 24.64 3.63 16.30
C PRO A 309 25.70 4.74 16.34
N GLY A 310 26.73 4.66 15.49
CA GLY A 310 27.76 5.70 15.35
C GLY A 310 29.17 5.23 14.97
N ALA A 311 29.51 3.95 15.11
CA ALA A 311 30.87 3.47 14.86
C ALA A 311 31.04 2.73 13.51
N GLY A 312 30.85 3.44 12.40
CA GLY A 312 31.18 2.97 11.05
C GLY A 312 32.59 3.39 10.63
N LYS A 313 33.55 2.44 10.61
CA LYS A 313 34.90 2.66 10.05
C LYS A 313 34.82 2.91 8.54
N LYS A 314 35.35 4.06 8.08
CA LYS A 314 35.64 4.34 6.65
C LYS A 314 36.54 3.23 6.08
N ARG A 315 36.04 2.47 5.11
CA ARG A 315 36.90 1.62 4.27
C ARG A 315 37.25 2.38 2.99
N ARG A 316 38.54 2.71 2.85
CA ARG A 316 39.17 3.00 1.55
C ARG A 316 39.22 1.70 0.75
N GLY A 317 38.93 1.78 -0.54
CA GLY A 317 38.95 0.63 -1.45
C GLY A 317 38.84 1.09 -2.90
N ASP A 318 40.02 1.37 -3.45
CA ASP A 318 40.50 1.27 -4.84
C ASP A 318 39.55 1.35 -6.04
N PHE A 319 40.00 2.24 -6.93
CA PHE A 319 39.61 2.46 -8.31
C PHE A 319 39.68 1.16 -9.14
N VAL A 320 38.57 0.77 -9.77
CA VAL A 320 38.59 -0.09 -10.97
C VAL A 320 37.90 0.66 -12.09
N GLN A 321 38.69 1.08 -13.09
CA GLN A 321 38.20 1.69 -14.32
C GLN A 321 37.30 0.70 -15.07
N VAL A 322 36.07 1.12 -15.39
CA VAL A 322 35.18 0.44 -16.33
C VAL A 322 35.43 1.00 -17.73
N PRO A 323 35.66 0.17 -18.76
CA PRO A 323 35.92 0.67 -20.11
C PRO A 323 34.63 1.25 -20.73
N LYS A 324 34.78 2.42 -21.36
CA LYS A 324 33.74 3.11 -22.13
C LYS A 324 33.21 2.19 -23.24
N ARG A 325 31.90 1.92 -23.25
CA ARG A 325 31.24 1.26 -24.38
C ARG A 325 30.92 2.28 -25.47
N ASP A 326 31.46 2.03 -26.66
CA ASP A 326 31.31 2.84 -27.88
C ASP A 326 29.86 3.03 -28.34
N GLY A 327 29.47 4.30 -28.50
CA GLY A 327 28.18 4.77 -29.01
C GLY A 327 27.94 4.58 -30.51
N LYS A 328 28.52 3.56 -31.16
CA LYS A 328 28.37 3.31 -32.61
C LYS A 328 27.28 2.30 -33.00
N LYS A 329 26.70 1.54 -32.07
CA LYS A 329 25.64 0.56 -32.38
C LYS A 329 24.20 1.11 -32.33
N ALA A 330 23.98 2.28 -31.72
CA ALA A 330 22.64 2.90 -31.65
C ALA A 330 22.21 3.58 -32.96
N LYS A 331 23.15 4.16 -33.74
CA LYS A 331 22.82 4.86 -34.99
C LYS A 331 22.48 3.94 -36.18
N LYS A 332 22.89 2.66 -36.16
CA LYS A 332 22.64 1.74 -37.29
C LYS A 332 21.24 1.09 -37.27
N ARG A 333 20.56 1.07 -36.11
CA ARG A 333 19.18 0.57 -35.99
C ARG A 333 18.11 1.62 -36.35
N ALA A 334 18.41 2.90 -36.20
CA ALA A 334 17.50 3.98 -36.58
C ALA A 334 17.39 4.16 -38.12
N ALA A 335 18.47 3.92 -38.86
CA ALA A 335 18.46 4.04 -40.33
C ALA A 335 17.69 2.92 -41.04
N LYS A 336 17.63 1.71 -40.46
CA LYS A 336 16.94 0.55 -41.09
C LYS A 336 15.41 0.61 -40.98
N ARG A 337 14.87 1.37 -40.00
CA ARG A 337 13.42 1.57 -39.85
C ARG A 337 12.84 2.65 -40.78
N ARG A 338 13.64 3.64 -41.21
CA ARG A 338 13.20 4.67 -42.16
C ARG A 338 13.11 4.18 -43.61
N ALA A 339 13.76 3.07 -43.97
CA ALA A 339 13.71 2.50 -45.31
C ALA A 339 12.55 1.51 -45.55
N ALA A 340 11.86 1.06 -44.49
CA ALA A 340 10.75 0.10 -44.59
C ALA A 340 9.36 0.75 -44.63
N SER A 341 9.27 2.08 -44.56
CA SER A 341 8.01 2.85 -44.59
C SER A 341 7.79 3.58 -45.93
N LYS A 342 8.55 3.23 -46.97
CA LYS A 342 8.47 3.84 -48.31
C LYS A 342 8.39 2.80 -49.45
N LYS A 343 7.80 1.64 -49.19
CA LYS A 343 7.43 0.68 -50.23
C LYS A 343 6.01 0.20 -50.02
#